data_AF-A0A947KIV0-F1
#
_entry.id   AF-A0A947KIV0-F1
#
_cell.length_a   1.000
_cell.length_b   1.000
_cell.length_c   1.000
_cell.angle_alpha   90.00
_cell.angle_beta   90.00
_cell.angle_gamma   90.00
#
_symmetry.space_group_name_H-M   'P 1'
#
loop_
_entity.id
_entity.type
_entity.pdbx_description
1 polymer ?
#
loop_
_entity_poly.entity_id
_entity_poly.type
_entity_poly.pdbx_seq_one_letter_code
_entity_poly.pdbx_strand_id
1 'polypeptide(L)'
;MRHSNSKDFFSALADPKNFWVIVIVVFINLAIFVSGRLYINPYLSRKPCVTCGRPDTKAVTTLWQYEINVIPVCRDVKLWYCKRHIRSAPEIVKVIPSEKDTIPKRYIQAVIGGVLQMMTLFYALVLLRFDMKLFFLSPLLIGLAFLLGNTTSSLSLTLLFGSIIVLPGLLFYIWSKQGNI
;
A
#
# COMPACT_ATOMS: atom_id res chain seq x y z
N MET A 1 24.20 -22.53 -6.98
CA MET A 1 22.79 -22.14 -6.81
C MET A 1 21.95 -23.40 -6.72
N ARG A 2 21.53 -23.81 -5.52
CA ARG A 2 20.63 -24.97 -5.36
C ARG A 2 19.23 -24.56 -5.82
N HIS A 3 18.64 -25.32 -6.74
CA HIS A 3 17.27 -25.09 -7.18
C HIS A 3 16.32 -25.16 -5.97
N SER A 4 15.52 -24.10 -5.79
CA SER A 4 14.32 -24.14 -4.95
C SER A 4 13.42 -25.25 -5.46
N ASN A 5 13.45 -26.41 -4.81
CA ASN A 5 12.57 -27.52 -5.17
C ASN A 5 11.15 -27.21 -4.69
N SER A 6 10.14 -27.48 -5.52
CA SER A 6 8.73 -27.38 -5.12
C SER A 6 8.43 -28.15 -3.83
N LYS A 7 9.19 -29.21 -3.55
CA LYS A 7 9.16 -30.01 -2.33
C LYS A 7 9.39 -29.20 -1.05
N ASP A 8 10.17 -28.13 -1.09
CA ASP A 8 10.46 -27.29 0.09
C ASP A 8 9.25 -26.40 0.47
N PHE A 9 8.43 -25.99 -0.51
CA PHE A 9 7.16 -25.31 -0.24
C PHE A 9 6.12 -26.26 0.36
N PHE A 10 5.96 -27.45 -0.24
CA PHE A 10 5.03 -28.45 0.25
C PHE A 10 5.41 -28.97 1.63
N SER A 11 6.70 -29.13 1.93
CA SER A 11 7.15 -29.54 3.27
C SER A 11 6.92 -28.46 4.32
N ALA A 12 7.11 -27.18 3.99
CA ALA A 12 6.79 -26.07 4.89
C ALA A 12 5.29 -25.99 5.20
N LEU A 13 4.42 -26.30 4.23
CA LEU A 13 2.96 -26.38 4.39
C LEU A 13 2.50 -27.65 5.12
N ALA A 14 3.25 -28.74 5.02
CA ALA A 14 2.92 -30.02 5.64
C ALA A 14 3.23 -30.06 7.15
N ASP A 15 4.10 -29.17 7.65
CA ASP A 15 4.30 -29.02 9.09
C ASP A 15 3.07 -28.33 9.72
N PRO A 16 2.33 -29.00 10.62
CA PRO A 16 1.12 -28.45 11.22
C PRO A 16 1.37 -27.14 11.97
N LYS A 17 2.57 -26.93 12.55
CA LYS A 17 2.88 -25.67 13.26
C LYS A 17 2.97 -24.50 12.29
N ASN A 18 3.62 -24.69 11.15
CA ASN A 18 3.76 -23.65 10.13
C ASN A 18 2.42 -23.37 9.44
N PHE A 19 1.64 -24.42 9.18
CA PHE A 19 0.28 -24.29 8.63
C PHE A 19 -0.59 -23.36 9.49
N TRP A 20 -0.62 -23.59 10.82
CA TRP A 20 -1.39 -22.74 11.73
C TRP A 20 -0.91 -21.28 11.75
N VAL A 21 0.41 -21.04 11.70
CA VAL A 21 0.96 -19.68 11.60
C VAL A 21 0.46 -18.98 10.35
N ILE A 22 0.51 -19.65 9.19
CA ILE A 22 0.04 -19.09 7.92
C ILE A 22 -1.45 -18.76 7.99
N VAL A 23 -2.27 -19.70 8.48
CA VAL A 23 -3.72 -19.52 8.62
C VAL A 23 -4.03 -18.30 9.50
N ILE A 24 -3.41 -18.21 10.68
CA ILE A 24 -3.61 -17.08 11.60
C ILE A 24 -3.23 -15.75 10.93
N VAL A 25 -2.06 -15.69 10.28
CA VAL A 25 -1.59 -14.47 9.61
C VAL A 25 -2.54 -14.04 8.49
N VAL A 26 -3.06 -14.98 7.70
CA VAL A 26 -4.05 -14.70 6.66
C VAL A 26 -5.35 -14.13 7.27
N PHE A 27 -5.85 -14.73 8.35
CA PHE A 27 -7.03 -14.23 9.04
C PHE A 27 -6.84 -12.82 9.62
N ILE A 28 -5.68 -12.53 10.22
CA ILE A 28 -5.37 -11.19 10.75
C ILE A 28 -5.35 -10.16 9.61
N ASN A 29 -4.68 -10.47 8.50
CA ASN A 29 -4.66 -9.57 7.34
C ASN A 29 -6.05 -9.34 6.75
N LEU A 30 -6.86 -10.40 6.66
CA LEU A 30 -8.26 -10.29 6.23
C LEU A 30 -9.04 -9.35 7.15
N ALA A 31 -8.89 -9.49 8.47
CA ALA A 31 -9.54 -8.61 9.44
C ALA A 31 -9.11 -7.14 9.29
N ILE A 32 -7.82 -6.87 9.01
CA ILE A 32 -7.31 -5.52 8.73
C ILE A 32 -7.98 -4.94 7.47
N PHE A 33 -8.07 -5.72 6.39
CA PHE A 33 -8.72 -5.26 5.16
C PHE A 33 -10.21 -5.04 5.35
N VAL A 34 -10.94 -5.96 5.99
CA VAL A 34 -12.39 -5.77 6.26
C VAL A 34 -12.63 -4.52 7.10
N SER A 35 -11.84 -4.31 8.15
CA SER A 35 -11.91 -3.11 8.99
C SER A 35 -11.63 -1.84 8.18
N GLY A 36 -10.60 -1.87 7.33
CA GLY A 36 -10.29 -0.80 6.39
C GLY A 36 -11.45 -0.53 5.43
N ARG A 37 -12.10 -1.56 4.89
CA ARG A 37 -13.25 -1.44 3.97
C ARG A 37 -14.45 -0.77 4.63
N LEU A 38 -14.76 -1.15 5.86
CA LEU A 38 -15.84 -0.58 6.65
C LEU A 38 -15.56 0.91 6.93
N TYR A 39 -14.33 1.23 7.31
CA TYR A 39 -13.89 2.60 7.57
C TYR A 39 -14.02 3.52 6.35
N ILE A 40 -13.67 3.04 5.15
CA ILE A 40 -13.74 3.86 3.92
C ILE A 40 -15.13 3.90 3.27
N ASN A 41 -16.06 3.05 3.69
CA ASN A 41 -17.37 2.88 3.04
C ASN A 41 -18.14 4.19 2.82
N PRO A 42 -18.17 5.14 3.78
CA PRO A 42 -18.86 6.42 3.61
C PRO A 42 -18.23 7.34 2.54
N TYR A 43 -17.03 7.03 2.06
CA TYR A 43 -16.24 7.90 1.19
C TYR A 43 -16.02 7.35 -0.22
N LEU A 44 -16.51 6.15 -0.56
CA LEU A 44 -16.21 5.50 -1.84
C LEU A 44 -16.60 6.31 -3.08
N SER A 45 -17.62 7.15 -2.97
CA SER A 45 -18.11 8.00 -4.06
C SER A 45 -17.32 9.31 -4.21
N ARG A 46 -16.37 9.60 -3.32
CA ARG A 46 -15.59 10.84 -3.32
C ARG A 46 -14.23 10.66 -4.00
N LYS A 47 -13.67 11.76 -4.50
CA LYS A 47 -12.28 11.78 -4.96
C LYS A 47 -11.35 12.06 -3.77
N PRO A 48 -10.14 11.48 -3.76
CA PRO A 48 -9.20 11.66 -2.65
C PRO A 48 -8.63 13.09 -2.66
N CYS A 49 -8.06 13.51 -1.53
CA CYS A 49 -7.45 14.83 -1.43
C CYS A 49 -6.26 14.93 -2.38
N VAL A 50 -6.19 15.99 -3.20
CA VAL A 50 -5.10 16.19 -4.17
C VAL A 50 -3.71 16.19 -3.52
N THR A 51 -3.59 16.78 -2.33
CA THR A 51 -2.31 16.92 -1.63
C THR A 51 -1.90 15.67 -0.85
N CYS A 52 -2.82 15.04 -0.13
CA CYS A 52 -2.49 13.97 0.83
C CYS A 52 -3.26 12.65 0.65
N GLY A 53 -4.18 12.58 -0.30
CA GLY A 53 -4.92 11.36 -0.59
C GLY A 53 -6.02 10.98 0.42
N ARG A 54 -6.30 11.81 1.42
CA ARG A 54 -7.32 11.51 2.45
C ARG A 54 -8.73 11.47 1.86
N PRO A 55 -9.65 10.66 2.43
CA PRO A 55 -10.97 10.40 1.86
C PRO A 55 -12.05 11.45 2.19
N ASP A 56 -11.92 12.20 3.29
CA ASP A 56 -12.86 13.29 3.64
C ASP A 56 -12.50 14.57 2.89
N THR A 57 -13.08 14.74 1.70
CA THR A 57 -12.81 15.86 0.80
C THR A 57 -14.04 16.69 0.45
N LYS A 58 -13.79 17.96 0.11
CA LYS A 58 -14.73 18.89 -0.50
C LYS A 58 -14.15 19.44 -1.80
N ALA A 59 -15.00 19.71 -2.77
CA ALA A 59 -14.61 20.33 -4.02
C ALA A 59 -14.36 21.84 -3.80
N VAL A 60 -13.26 22.34 -4.35
CA VAL A 60 -12.89 23.76 -4.40
C VAL A 60 -12.63 24.10 -5.86
N THR A 61 -13.17 25.22 -6.31
CA THR A 61 -12.86 25.75 -7.65
C THR A 61 -11.48 26.40 -7.59
N THR A 62 -10.57 25.94 -8.45
CA THR A 62 -9.20 26.44 -8.58
C THR A 62 -8.92 26.71 -10.05
N LEU A 63 -8.19 27.77 -10.35
CA LEU A 63 -7.73 28.08 -11.70
C LEU A 63 -6.60 27.12 -12.07
N TRP A 64 -6.76 26.37 -13.14
CA TRP A 64 -5.66 25.60 -13.73
C TRP A 64 -4.98 26.43 -14.80
N GLN A 65 -3.70 26.69 -14.59
CA GLN A 65 -2.82 27.31 -15.57
C GLN A 65 -2.06 26.21 -16.30
N TYR A 66 -2.34 26.05 -17.59
CA TYR A 66 -1.58 25.13 -18.45
C TYR A 66 -0.73 25.91 -19.43
N GLU A 67 0.57 25.60 -19.42
CA GLU A 67 1.53 26.15 -20.38
C GLU A 67 1.46 25.29 -21.64
N ILE A 68 0.59 25.66 -22.59
CA ILE A 68 0.58 25.05 -23.93
C ILE A 68 1.36 25.90 -24.94
N ASN A 69 1.60 27.20 -24.67
CA ASN A 69 2.48 28.11 -25.44
C ASN A 69 2.79 29.38 -24.62
N VAL A 70 3.59 30.31 -25.19
CA VAL A 70 4.13 31.58 -24.62
C VAL A 70 3.13 32.43 -23.80
N ILE A 71 1.82 32.22 -23.97
CA ILE A 71 0.76 32.87 -23.18
C ILE A 71 0.08 31.83 -22.29
N PRO A 72 0.09 31.99 -20.96
CA PRO A 72 -0.58 31.07 -20.06
C PRO A 72 -2.10 31.13 -20.26
N VAL A 73 -2.71 29.97 -20.51
CA VAL A 73 -4.18 29.86 -20.58
C VAL A 73 -4.69 29.32 -19.24
N CYS A 74 -5.71 29.98 -18.70
CA CYS A 74 -6.33 29.61 -17.44
C CYS A 74 -7.72 29.00 -17.66
N ARG A 75 -8.03 27.91 -16.95
CA ARG A 75 -9.36 27.30 -16.93
C ARG A 75 -9.78 26.96 -15.51
N ASP A 76 -11.02 27.26 -15.16
CA ASP A 76 -11.59 26.82 -13.88
C ASP A 76 -11.75 25.30 -13.83
N VAL A 77 -11.18 24.69 -12.79
CA VAL A 77 -11.31 23.27 -12.51
C VAL A 77 -11.70 23.04 -11.05
N LYS A 78 -12.44 21.95 -10.79
CA LYS A 78 -12.80 21.55 -9.43
C LYS A 78 -11.79 20.54 -8.90
N LEU A 79 -11.06 20.91 -7.85
CA LEU A 79 -10.14 20.04 -7.15
C LEU A 79 -10.66 19.67 -5.75
N TRP A 80 -10.31 18.47 -5.27
CA TRP A 80 -10.81 17.94 -4.00
C TRP A 80 -9.78 18.08 -2.88
N TYR A 81 -10.12 18.82 -1.83
CA TYR A 81 -9.24 19.05 -0.68
C TYR A 81 -9.88 18.54 0.60
N CYS A 82 -9.06 18.00 1.52
CA CYS A 82 -9.52 17.67 2.86
C CYS A 82 -9.57 18.90 3.75
N LYS A 83 -10.27 18.82 4.89
CA LYS A 83 -10.43 19.95 5.83
C LYS A 83 -9.11 20.63 6.24
N ARG A 84 -8.01 19.88 6.27
CA ARG A 84 -6.67 20.42 6.59
C ARG A 84 -6.11 21.28 5.46
N HIS A 85 -6.20 20.80 4.22
CA HIS A 85 -5.60 21.45 3.05
C HIS A 85 -6.52 22.44 2.35
N ILE A 86 -7.82 22.45 2.67
CA ILE A 86 -8.77 23.40 2.08
C ILE A 86 -8.43 24.85 2.42
N ARG A 87 -7.86 25.10 3.61
CA ARG A 87 -7.46 26.45 4.06
C ARG A 87 -6.25 27.00 3.33
N SER A 88 -5.44 26.12 2.76
CA SER A 88 -4.22 26.42 2.02
C SER A 88 -4.35 25.95 0.57
N ALA A 89 -5.58 25.82 0.06
CA ALA A 89 -5.81 25.39 -1.30
C ALA A 89 -5.32 26.51 -2.24
N PRO A 90 -4.36 26.23 -3.14
CA PRO A 90 -3.86 27.24 -4.04
C PRO A 90 -4.97 27.68 -5.01
N GLU A 91 -5.07 28.99 -5.22
CA GLU A 91 -6.03 29.56 -6.19
C GLU A 91 -5.65 29.17 -7.62
N ILE A 92 -4.35 29.06 -7.92
CA ILE A 92 -3.82 28.65 -9.22
C ILE A 92 -2.99 27.37 -9.08
N VAL A 93 -3.29 26.36 -9.88
CA VAL A 93 -2.56 25.10 -9.97
C VAL A 93 -1.95 24.91 -11.35
N LYS A 94 -0.76 24.32 -11.43
CA LYS A 94 -0.11 23.96 -12.71
C LYS A 94 -0.36 22.50 -13.12
N VAL A 95 -0.59 21.63 -12.14
CA VAL A 95 -0.76 20.18 -12.35
C VAL A 95 -2.12 19.74 -11.81
N ILE A 96 -2.91 19.10 -12.66
CA ILE A 96 -4.18 18.48 -12.26
C ILE A 96 -3.91 17.01 -11.90
N PRO A 97 -4.37 16.53 -10.73
CA PRO A 97 -4.33 15.10 -10.41
C PRO A 97 -5.19 14.29 -11.39
N SER A 98 -4.73 13.09 -11.73
CA SER A 98 -5.39 12.21 -12.70
C SER A 98 -6.88 12.05 -12.41
N GLU A 99 -7.71 12.24 -13.43
CA GLU A 99 -9.17 12.01 -13.34
C GLU A 99 -9.51 10.57 -12.96
N LYS A 100 -8.58 9.63 -13.24
CA LYS A 100 -8.74 8.21 -12.97
C LYS A 100 -8.49 7.85 -11.51
N ASP A 101 -7.98 8.75 -10.68
CA ASP A 101 -7.62 8.49 -9.30
C ASP A 101 -8.82 8.64 -8.35
N THR A 102 -9.20 7.53 -7.71
CA THR A 102 -10.39 7.46 -6.84
C THR A 102 -10.08 6.68 -5.56
N ILE A 103 -10.81 6.99 -4.49
CA ILE A 103 -10.73 6.29 -3.20
C ILE A 103 -10.88 4.77 -3.37
N PRO A 104 -11.88 4.23 -4.10
CA PRO A 104 -12.01 2.78 -4.29
C PRO A 104 -10.81 2.17 -5.03
N LYS A 105 -10.25 2.84 -6.05
CA LYS A 105 -9.08 2.32 -6.76
C LYS A 105 -7.85 2.26 -5.88
N ARG A 106 -7.60 3.31 -5.08
CA ARG A 106 -6.50 3.33 -4.11
C ARG A 106 -6.64 2.24 -3.05
N TYR A 107 -7.86 2.02 -2.58
CA TYR A 107 -8.12 0.92 -1.66
C TYR A 107 -7.84 -0.46 -2.30
N ILE A 108 -8.28 -0.68 -3.54
CA ILE A 108 -7.98 -1.91 -4.29
C ILE A 108 -6.46 -2.08 -4.45
N GLN A 109 -5.73 -1.01 -4.79
CA GLN A 109 -4.27 -1.04 -4.87
C GLN A 109 -3.62 -1.39 -3.53
N ALA A 110 -4.14 -0.90 -2.40
CA ALA A 110 -3.63 -1.25 -1.08
C ALA A 110 -3.88 -2.73 -0.75
N VAL A 111 -5.05 -3.27 -1.11
CA VAL A 111 -5.36 -4.70 -0.95
C VAL A 111 -4.42 -5.56 -1.80
N ILE A 112 -4.27 -5.24 -3.08
CA ILE A 112 -3.35 -5.95 -3.99
C ILE A 112 -1.91 -5.87 -3.47
N GLY A 113 -1.46 -4.68 -3.05
CA GLY A 113 -0.14 -4.46 -2.49
C GLY A 113 0.11 -5.30 -1.24
N GLY A 114 -0.85 -5.35 -0.31
CA GLY A 114 -0.71 -6.18 0.88
C GLY A 114 -0.74 -7.69 0.59
N VAL A 115 -1.55 -8.15 -0.37
CA VAL A 115 -1.52 -9.55 -0.83
C VAL A 115 -0.17 -9.89 -1.44
N LEU A 116 0.35 -9.04 -2.33
CA LEU A 116 1.68 -9.22 -2.92
C LEU A 116 2.76 -9.26 -1.85
N GLN A 117 2.71 -8.37 -0.86
CA GLN A 117 3.65 -8.33 0.25
C GLN A 117 3.62 -9.61 1.10
N MET A 118 2.43 -10.16 1.38
CA MET A 118 2.32 -11.48 2.02
C MET A 118 2.95 -12.57 1.16
N MET A 119 2.64 -12.61 -0.14
CA MET A 119 3.18 -13.65 -1.03
C MET A 119 4.71 -13.56 -1.16
N THR A 120 5.27 -12.36 -1.33
CA THR A 120 6.73 -12.19 -1.46
C THR A 120 7.45 -12.49 -0.15
N LEU A 121 6.89 -12.09 0.99
CA LEU A 121 7.48 -12.43 2.29
C LEU A 121 7.44 -13.93 2.55
N PHE A 122 6.30 -14.58 2.31
CA PHE A 122 6.17 -16.03 2.43
C PHE A 122 7.19 -16.76 1.56
N TYR A 123 7.29 -16.36 0.28
CA TYR A 123 8.26 -16.92 -0.65
C TYR A 123 9.71 -16.75 -0.16
N ALA A 124 10.07 -15.55 0.30
CA ALA A 124 11.41 -15.26 0.82
C ALA A 124 11.75 -16.08 2.07
N LEU A 125 10.81 -16.23 3.01
CA LEU A 125 11.02 -17.02 4.23
C LEU A 125 11.26 -18.50 3.92
N VAL A 126 10.45 -19.08 3.01
CA VAL A 126 10.62 -20.48 2.59
C VAL A 126 11.94 -20.68 1.86
N LEU A 127 12.27 -19.81 0.89
CA LEU A 127 13.48 -19.93 0.09
C LEU A 127 14.76 -19.82 0.93
N LEU A 128 14.78 -18.88 1.88
CA LEU A 128 15.93 -18.62 2.76
C LEU A 128 15.92 -19.49 4.03
N ARG A 129 14.90 -20.35 4.20
CA ARG A 129 14.71 -21.26 5.34
C ARG A 129 14.70 -20.54 6.70
N PHE A 130 14.10 -19.36 6.74
CA PHE A 130 13.88 -18.62 7.98
C PHE A 130 12.70 -19.19 8.78
N ASP A 131 12.63 -18.86 10.08
CA ASP A 131 11.48 -19.22 10.93
C ASP A 131 10.19 -18.59 10.38
N MET A 132 9.18 -19.43 10.14
CA MET A 132 7.86 -19.02 9.62
C MET A 132 7.12 -18.05 10.55
N LYS A 133 7.49 -17.97 11.84
CA LYS A 133 6.97 -16.93 12.75
C LYS A 133 7.28 -15.51 12.27
N LEU A 134 8.33 -15.30 11.48
CA LEU A 134 8.61 -13.99 10.88
C LEU A 134 7.52 -13.56 9.88
N PHE A 135 6.63 -14.46 9.46
CA PHE A 135 5.50 -14.11 8.62
C PHE A 135 4.50 -13.16 9.30
N PHE A 136 4.50 -13.11 10.65
CA PHE A 136 3.75 -12.11 11.43
C PHE A 136 4.23 -10.66 11.19
N LEU A 137 5.37 -10.44 10.54
CA LEU A 137 5.77 -9.10 10.09
C LEU A 137 4.83 -8.55 9.02
N SER A 138 4.15 -9.40 8.23
CA SER A 138 3.24 -8.92 7.18
C SER A 138 2.06 -8.10 7.73
N PRO A 139 1.23 -8.59 8.67
CA PRO A 139 0.14 -7.79 9.22
C PRO A 139 0.64 -6.58 10.01
N LEU A 140 1.82 -6.67 10.64
CA LEU A 140 2.43 -5.54 11.33
C LEU A 140 2.76 -4.39 10.37
N LEU A 141 3.37 -4.70 9.23
CA LEU A 141 3.73 -3.70 8.22
C LEU A 141 2.50 -3.12 7.53
N ILE A 142 1.51 -3.95 7.19
CA ILE A 142 0.25 -3.48 6.61
C ILE A 142 -0.50 -2.59 7.61
N GLY A 143 -0.58 -3.01 8.87
CA GLY A 143 -1.17 -2.23 9.95
C GLY A 143 -0.44 -0.89 10.16
N LEU A 144 0.89 -0.89 10.23
CA LEU A 144 1.70 0.33 10.34
C LEU A 144 1.48 1.28 9.16
N ALA A 145 1.42 0.77 7.94
CA ALA A 145 1.15 1.59 6.75
C ALA A 145 -0.24 2.27 6.83
N PHE A 146 -1.23 1.61 7.44
CA PHE A 146 -2.58 2.16 7.66
C PHE A 146 -2.72 3.01 8.93
N LEU A 147 -1.76 2.95 9.85
CA LEU A 147 -1.69 3.83 11.02
C LEU A 147 -0.94 5.13 10.70
N LEU A 148 0.20 5.03 10.01
CA LEU A 148 1.03 6.18 9.62
C LEU A 148 0.38 7.01 8.50
N GLY A 149 -0.45 6.40 7.67
CA GLY A 149 -1.29 7.09 6.69
C GLY A 149 -2.69 6.49 6.65
N ASN A 150 -3.69 7.23 6.17
CA ASN A 150 -5.03 6.65 6.01
C ASN A 150 -4.99 5.55 4.94
N THR A 151 -5.89 4.56 5.03
CA THR A 151 -6.01 3.39 4.12
C THR A 151 -6.01 3.75 2.62
N THR A 152 -6.42 4.96 2.26
CA THR A 152 -6.51 5.45 0.87
C THR A 152 -5.47 6.53 0.54
N SER A 153 -4.56 6.83 1.46
CA SER A 153 -3.53 7.85 1.27
C SER A 153 -2.42 7.36 0.35
N SER A 154 -1.79 8.28 -0.39
CA SER A 154 -0.65 7.93 -1.24
C SER A 154 0.52 7.41 -0.41
N LEU A 155 0.72 7.96 0.79
CA LEU A 155 1.77 7.55 1.71
C LEU A 155 1.64 6.07 2.10
N SER A 156 0.44 5.62 2.49
CA SER A 156 0.19 4.21 2.82
C SER A 156 0.49 3.29 1.64
N LEU A 157 0.11 3.69 0.42
CA LEU A 157 0.42 2.93 -0.79
C LEU A 157 1.92 2.85 -1.03
N THR A 158 2.63 3.97 -0.94
CA THR A 158 4.10 4.01 -1.11
C THR A 158 4.80 3.13 -0.08
N LEU A 159 4.36 3.14 1.19
CA LEU A 159 4.92 2.28 2.23
C LEU A 159 4.68 0.79 1.92
N LEU A 160 3.46 0.42 1.50
CA LEU A 160 3.13 -0.95 1.12
C LEU A 160 3.99 -1.43 -0.06
N PHE A 161 4.00 -0.69 -1.17
CA PHE A 161 4.77 -1.07 -2.36
C PHE A 161 6.28 -1.06 -2.11
N GLY A 162 6.78 -0.09 -1.33
CA GLY A 162 8.19 -0.07 -0.91
C GLY A 162 8.54 -1.31 -0.08
N SER A 163 7.67 -1.71 0.85
CA SER A 163 7.91 -2.86 1.72
C SER A 163 8.01 -4.19 0.96
N ILE A 164 7.32 -4.34 -0.18
CA ILE A 164 7.41 -5.53 -1.05
C ILE A 164 8.84 -5.79 -1.49
N ILE A 165 9.63 -4.75 -1.74
CA ILE A 165 11.02 -4.84 -2.23
C ILE A 165 12.00 -4.83 -1.05
N VAL A 166 11.82 -3.90 -0.11
CA VAL A 166 12.76 -3.69 0.99
C VAL A 166 12.84 -4.90 1.91
N LEU A 167 11.70 -5.56 2.23
CA LEU A 167 11.69 -6.67 3.18
C LEU A 167 12.45 -7.90 2.66
N PRO A 168 12.17 -8.41 1.44
CA PRO A 168 12.94 -9.53 0.89
C PRO A 168 14.43 -9.18 0.71
N GLY A 169 14.74 -7.95 0.29
CA GLY A 169 16.13 -7.48 0.16
C GLY A 169 16.88 -7.48 1.50
N LEU A 170 16.22 -7.04 2.58
CA LEU A 170 16.78 -7.05 3.93
C LEU A 170 16.97 -8.47 4.47
N LEU A 171 16.00 -9.37 4.24
CA LEU A 171 16.12 -10.79 4.60
C LEU A 171 17.28 -11.46 3.86
N PHE A 172 17.43 -11.19 2.57
CA PHE A 172 18.54 -11.69 1.77
C PHE A 172 19.90 -11.17 2.28
N TYR A 173 19.98 -9.87 2.60
CA TYR A 173 21.19 -9.26 3.15
C TYR A 173 21.61 -9.92 4.47
N ILE A 174 20.67 -10.13 5.40
CA ILE A 174 20.92 -10.80 6.68
C ILE A 174 21.40 -12.24 6.45
N TRP A 175 20.70 -12.98 5.58
CA TRP A 175 21.05 -14.36 5.25
C TRP A 175 22.46 -14.48 4.65
N SER A 176 22.83 -13.58 3.73
CA SER A 176 24.15 -13.53 3.12
C SER A 176 25.25 -13.21 4.14
N LYS A 177 25.00 -12.27 5.06
CA LYS A 177 25.92 -11.91 6.15
C LYS A 177 26.16 -13.04 7.15
N GLN A 178 25.22 -13.98 7.31
CA GLN A 178 25.34 -15.13 8.20
C GLN A 178 26.24 -16.25 7.65
N GLY A 179 26.85 -16.09 6.47
CA GLY A 179 27.80 -17.05 5.92
C GLY A 179 27.17 -18.28 5.27
N ASN A 180 25.87 -18.22 4.92
CA ASN A 180 25.17 -19.30 4.21
C ASN A 180 25.46 -19.33 2.69
N ILE A 181 26.65 -18.89 2.26
CA ILE A 181 27.10 -18.92 0.85
C ILE A 181 27.97 -20.15 0.60
#